data_AF-A0A820M0P9-F1
#
_entry.id   AF-A0A820M0P9-F1
#
_cell.length_a   1.000
_cell.length_b   1.000
_cell.length_c   1.000
_cell.angle_alpha   90.00
_cell.angle_beta   90.00
_cell.angle_gamma   90.00
#
_symmetry.space_group_name_H-M   'P 1'
#
loop_
_entity.id
_entity.type
_entity.pdbx_description
1 polymer ?
#
loop_
_entity_poly.entity_id
_entity_poly.type
_entity_poly.pdbx_seq_one_letter_code
_entity_poly.pdbx_strand_id
1 'polypeptide(L)'
;MAFIEVPIQIVNEWIGTRLLCAVDAGAYFGSTAVFVLHRSNSIDCPDEKSRYSSNIFSMIGTIFLFCFWPSFNAGDETGIDRLYAITYMSQYVPQLLVRFSCHLFLKEANSI
;
A
#
# COMPACT_ATOMS: atom_id res chain seq x y z
N MET A 1 4.88 17.59 -0.99
CA MET A 1 3.57 16.93 -1.23
C MET A 1 2.65 17.05 -0.03
N ALA A 2 3.07 16.62 1.16
CA ALA A 2 2.24 16.67 2.38
C ALA A 2 1.51 18.01 2.66
N PHE A 3 2.14 19.17 2.41
CA PHE A 3 1.50 20.48 2.64
C PHE A 3 0.24 20.74 1.77
N ILE A 4 0.17 20.14 0.58
CA ILE A 4 -0.97 20.26 -0.34
C ILE A 4 -1.92 19.07 -0.19
N GLU A 5 -1.36 17.88 0.02
CA GLU A 5 -2.11 16.63 0.18
C GLU A 5 -2.97 16.62 1.45
N VAL A 6 -2.45 17.09 2.59
CA VAL A 6 -3.18 17.06 3.88
C VAL A 6 -4.46 17.90 3.85
N PRO A 7 -4.46 19.16 3.37
CA PRO A 7 -5.70 19.93 3.21
C PRO A 7 -6.71 19.28 2.26
N ILE A 8 -6.23 18.69 1.15
CA ILE A 8 -7.08 18.02 0.16
C ILE A 8 -7.69 16.75 0.76
N GLN A 9 -6.92 15.97 1.53
CA GLN A 9 -7.39 14.78 2.24
C GLN A 9 -8.49 15.15 3.24
N ILE A 10 -8.30 16.22 4.03
CA ILE A 10 -9.29 16.68 5.01
C ILE A 10 -10.60 17.08 4.32
N VAL A 11 -10.53 17.80 3.19
CA VAL A 11 -11.72 18.19 2.42
C VAL A 11 -12.39 16.95 1.79
N ASN A 12 -11.62 16.03 1.23
CA ASN A 12 -12.14 14.79 0.64
C ASN A 12 -12.83 13.91 1.68
N GLU A 13 -12.24 13.76 2.86
CA GLU A 13 -12.81 13.01 3.98
C GLU A 13 -14.09 13.68 4.47
N TRP A 14 -14.08 15.00 4.64
CA TRP A 14 -15.27 15.75 5.08
C TRP A 14 -16.45 15.56 4.11
N ILE A 15 -16.20 15.62 2.80
CA ILE A 15 -17.23 15.39 1.77
C ILE A 15 -17.63 13.91 1.73
N GLY A 16 -16.67 12.98 1.72
CA GLY A 16 -16.88 11.55 1.59
C GLY A 16 -17.69 10.95 2.75
N THR A 17 -17.39 11.35 3.99
CA THR A 17 -18.08 10.85 5.18
C THR A 17 -19.44 11.52 5.38
N ARG A 18 -19.60 12.81 5.07
CA ARG A 18 -20.87 13.53 5.33
C ARG A 18 -21.89 13.42 4.21
N LEU A 19 -21.46 13.33 2.95
CA LEU A 19 -22.36 13.39 1.80
C LEU A 19 -22.61 12.03 1.16
N LEU A 20 -21.60 11.14 1.14
CA LEU A 20 -21.63 9.90 0.34
C LEU A 20 -21.54 8.61 1.16
N CYS A 21 -21.30 8.68 2.48
CA CYS A 21 -21.01 7.52 3.34
C CYS A 21 -19.98 6.56 2.71
N ALA A 22 -18.99 7.09 1.98
CA ALA A 22 -18.02 6.30 1.22
C ALA A 22 -16.76 6.03 2.03
N VAL A 23 -16.19 4.83 1.86
CA VAL A 23 -14.91 4.43 2.48
C VAL A 23 -13.75 4.88 1.58
N ASP A 24 -12.73 5.43 2.23
CA ASP A 24 -11.70 6.30 1.67
C ASP A 24 -10.79 5.64 0.59
N ALA A 25 -10.35 6.42 -0.41
CA ALA A 25 -9.60 5.91 -1.57
C ALA A 25 -8.35 6.75 -1.91
N GLY A 26 -7.35 6.73 -1.03
CA GLY A 26 -6.10 7.51 -1.20
C GLY A 26 -5.20 7.11 -2.38
N ALA A 27 -5.35 5.90 -2.93
CA ALA A 27 -4.48 5.39 -4.01
C ALA A 27 -4.61 6.16 -5.35
N TYR A 28 -5.76 6.79 -5.59
CA TYR A 28 -6.00 7.54 -6.83
C TYR A 28 -5.26 8.88 -6.86
N PHE A 29 -5.06 9.52 -5.71
CA PHE A 29 -4.27 10.74 -5.62
C PHE A 29 -2.81 10.49 -5.98
N GLY A 30 -2.20 9.44 -5.40
CA GLY A 30 -0.82 9.05 -5.70
C GLY A 30 -0.61 8.71 -7.17
N SER A 31 -1.52 7.94 -7.76
CA SER A 31 -1.46 7.57 -9.19
C SER A 31 -1.58 8.78 -10.11
N THR A 32 -2.48 9.71 -9.78
CA THR A 32 -2.67 10.95 -10.55
C THR A 32 -1.46 11.89 -10.41
N ALA A 33 -0.88 11.99 -9.22
CA ALA A 33 0.33 12.78 -8.99
C ALA A 33 1.51 12.25 -9.80
N VAL A 34 1.68 10.93 -9.89
CA VAL A 34 2.71 10.30 -10.73
C VAL A 34 2.45 10.60 -12.21
N PHE A 35 1.21 10.52 -12.67
CA PHE A 35 0.86 10.84 -14.06
C PHE A 35 1.15 12.31 -14.42
N VAL A 36 0.79 13.24 -13.54
CA VAL A 36 0.98 14.69 -13.75
C VAL A 36 2.46 15.10 -13.69
N LEU A 37 3.25 14.45 -12.83
CA LEU A 37 4.67 14.75 -12.64
C LEU A 37 5.60 13.87 -13.50
N HIS A 38 5.03 13.00 -14.33
CA HIS A 38 5.78 12.11 -15.19
C HIS A 38 6.63 12.90 -16.19
N ARG A 39 7.95 12.69 -16.18
CA ARG A 39 8.89 13.33 -17.10
C ARG A 39 9.49 12.27 -18.02
N SER A 40 9.37 12.43 -19.33
CA SER A 40 9.81 11.43 -20.32
C SER A 40 11.28 10.99 -20.22
N ASN A 41 12.15 11.75 -19.56
CA ASN A 41 13.57 11.42 -19.36
C ASN A 41 13.87 10.57 -18.12
N SER A 42 12.86 10.19 -17.32
CA SER A 42 13.05 9.42 -16.08
C SER A 42 12.79 7.92 -16.20
N ILE A 43 12.52 7.41 -17.41
CA ILE A 43 12.04 6.04 -17.62
C ILE A 43 13.19 5.00 -17.51
N ASP A 44 14.44 5.41 -17.76
CA ASP A 44 15.61 4.51 -17.78
C ASP A 44 16.77 5.04 -16.92
N CYS A 45 16.48 5.48 -15.69
CA CYS A 45 17.52 5.87 -14.76
C CYS A 45 18.16 4.62 -14.09
N PRO A 46 19.49 4.41 -14.21
CA PRO A 46 20.15 3.23 -13.63
C PRO A 46 20.07 3.18 -12.10
N ASP A 47 19.78 4.31 -11.45
CA ASP A 47 19.61 4.42 -9.99
C ASP A 47 18.25 3.91 -9.48
N GLU A 48 17.27 3.64 -10.36
CA GLU A 48 16.00 2.98 -9.95
C GLU A 48 16.18 1.48 -9.70
N LYS A 49 17.30 0.89 -10.13
CA LYS A 49 17.60 -0.52 -9.88
C LYS A 49 17.92 -0.73 -8.41
N SER A 50 17.22 -1.67 -7.78
CA SER A 50 17.49 -1.99 -6.39
C SER A 50 18.87 -2.65 -6.23
N ARG A 51 19.62 -2.15 -5.25
CA ARG A 51 20.89 -2.72 -4.78
C ARG A 51 20.62 -3.63 -3.58
N TYR A 52 21.54 -4.54 -3.27
CA TYR A 52 21.37 -5.50 -2.17
C TYR A 52 21.04 -4.83 -0.82
N SER A 53 21.71 -3.72 -0.49
CA SER A 53 21.41 -2.94 0.72
C SER A 53 20.01 -2.32 0.71
N SER A 54 19.56 -1.78 -0.43
CA SER A 54 18.21 -1.22 -0.55
C SER A 54 17.12 -2.30 -0.51
N ASN A 55 17.40 -3.51 -0.98
CA ASN A 55 16.49 -4.64 -0.85
C ASN A 55 16.30 -5.05 0.60
N ILE A 56 17.39 -5.14 1.37
CA ILE A 56 17.31 -5.47 2.81
C ILE A 56 16.53 -4.39 3.56
N PHE A 57 16.82 -3.10 3.31
CA PHE A 57 16.09 -2.00 3.95
C PHE A 57 14.59 -2.01 3.61
N SER A 58 14.25 -2.24 2.33
CA SER A 58 12.86 -2.37 1.87
C SER A 58 12.14 -3.57 2.51
N MET A 59 12.84 -4.72 2.66
CA MET A 59 12.29 -5.89 3.34
C MET A 59 12.03 -5.63 4.82
N ILE A 60 12.91 -4.91 5.52
CA ILE A 60 12.70 -4.54 6.93
C ILE A 60 11.45 -3.67 7.07
N GLY A 61 11.29 -2.66 6.21
CA GLY A 61 10.08 -1.82 6.17
C GLY A 61 8.81 -2.64 5.88
N THR A 62 8.90 -3.60 4.96
CA THR A 62 7.79 -4.50 4.63
C THR A 62 7.38 -5.37 5.81
N ILE A 63 8.32 -5.93 6.57
CA ILE A 63 8.03 -6.73 7.77
C ILE A 63 7.40 -5.86 8.86
N PHE A 64 7.93 -4.64 9.08
CA PHE A 64 7.37 -3.70 10.04
C PHE A 64 5.92 -3.36 9.69
N LEU A 65 5.65 -2.99 8.44
CA LEU A 65 4.29 -2.73 7.96
C LEU A 65 3.40 -3.94 8.16
N PHE A 66 3.85 -5.14 7.78
CA PHE A 66 3.07 -6.37 7.90
C PHE A 66 2.69 -6.70 9.36
N CYS A 67 3.62 -6.55 10.30
CA CYS A 67 3.36 -6.81 11.73
C CYS A 67 2.41 -5.78 12.36
N PHE A 68 2.50 -4.50 11.98
CA PHE A 68 1.69 -3.43 12.55
C PHE A 68 0.38 -3.15 11.78
N TRP A 69 0.20 -3.76 10.60
CA TRP A 69 -0.99 -3.59 9.77
C TRP A 69 -2.30 -3.92 10.50
N PRO A 70 -2.43 -5.03 11.24
CA PRO A 70 -3.68 -5.34 11.97
C PRO A 70 -4.00 -4.28 13.03
N SER A 71 -2.98 -3.72 13.68
CA SER A 71 -3.14 -2.65 14.66
C SER A 71 -3.61 -1.34 14.03
N PHE A 72 -3.16 -1.03 12.80
CA PHE A 72 -3.60 0.17 12.08
C PHE A 72 -5.09 0.08 11.70
N ASN A 73 -5.55 -1.08 11.22
CA ASN A 73 -6.95 -1.27 10.84
C ASN A 73 -7.90 -1.35 12.03
N ALA A 74 -7.43 -1.84 13.18
CA ALA A 74 -8.24 -1.94 14.39
C ALA A 74 -8.08 -0.75 15.35
N GLY A 75 -7.44 0.34 14.89
CA GLY A 75 -7.08 1.50 15.73
C GLY A 75 -8.28 2.32 16.21
N ASP A 76 -9.38 2.31 15.47
CA ASP A 76 -10.63 3.03 15.79
C ASP A 76 -11.70 2.12 16.43
N GLU A 77 -11.42 0.81 16.53
CA GLU A 77 -12.36 -0.18 17.07
C GLU A 77 -12.12 -0.46 18.56
N THR A 78 -13.19 -0.76 19.31
CA THR A 78 -13.12 -1.04 20.76
C THR A 78 -13.64 -2.44 21.10
N GLY A 79 -13.12 -3.03 22.18
CA GLY A 79 -13.63 -4.30 22.70
C GLY A 79 -13.40 -5.51 21.80
N ILE A 80 -14.47 -6.29 21.56
CA ILE A 80 -14.42 -7.57 20.82
C ILE A 80 -14.25 -7.33 19.31
N ASP A 81 -14.75 -6.21 18.78
CA ASP A 81 -14.63 -5.84 17.36
C ASP A 81 -13.16 -5.68 16.96
N ARG A 82 -12.35 -5.03 17.80
CA ARG A 82 -10.89 -4.96 17.62
C ARG A 82 -10.23 -6.34 17.56
N LEU A 83 -10.70 -7.31 18.35
CA LEU A 83 -10.16 -8.67 18.32
C LEU A 83 -10.54 -9.39 17.02
N TYR A 84 -11.78 -9.18 16.56
CA TYR A 84 -12.25 -9.66 15.28
C TYR A 84 -11.47 -9.06 14.13
N ALA A 85 -11.30 -7.74 14.05
CA ALA A 85 -10.50 -7.08 13.02
C ALA A 85 -9.07 -7.64 12.96
N ILE A 86 -8.39 -7.79 14.10
CA ILE A 86 -7.04 -8.37 14.14
C ILE A 86 -7.03 -9.83 13.66
N THR A 87 -8.02 -10.63 14.07
CA THR A 87 -8.10 -12.06 13.73
C THR A 87 -8.48 -12.29 12.26
N TYR A 88 -9.43 -11.52 11.73
CA TYR A 88 -9.84 -11.56 10.32
C TYR A 88 -8.72 -11.12 9.39
N MET A 89 -7.84 -10.20 9.83
CA MET A 89 -6.65 -9.78 9.07
C MET A 89 -5.59 -10.90 8.93
N SER A 90 -5.64 -11.97 9.73
CA SER A 90 -4.79 -13.16 9.51
C SER A 90 -5.11 -13.88 8.18
N GLN A 91 -6.32 -13.70 7.62
CA GLN A 91 -6.72 -14.26 6.33
C GLN A 91 -5.98 -13.65 5.13
N TYR A 92 -5.14 -12.63 5.35
CA TYR A 92 -4.32 -12.02 4.31
C TYR A 92 -2.97 -12.76 4.12
N VAL A 93 -2.56 -13.63 5.05
CA VAL A 93 -1.39 -14.52 4.91
C VAL A 93 -1.41 -15.38 3.64
N PRO A 94 -2.52 -16.04 3.23
CA PRO A 94 -2.56 -16.79 1.97
C PRO A 94 -2.33 -15.92 0.72
N GLN A 95 -2.53 -14.60 0.77
CA GLN A 95 -2.25 -13.70 -0.36
C GLN A 95 -0.76 -13.61 -0.63
N LEU A 96 0.09 -13.72 0.39
CA LEU A 96 1.54 -13.78 0.23
C LEU A 96 1.96 -15.05 -0.52
N LEU A 97 1.36 -16.20 -0.18
CA LEU A 97 1.60 -17.45 -0.88
C LEU A 97 1.18 -17.36 -2.35
N VAL A 98 -0.01 -16.82 -2.63
CA VAL A 98 -0.48 -16.60 -4.01
C VAL A 98 0.47 -15.67 -4.77
N ARG A 99 0.95 -14.58 -4.15
CA ARG A 99 1.92 -13.65 -4.75
C ARG A 99 3.24 -14.35 -5.10
N PHE A 100 3.76 -15.18 -4.21
CA PHE A 100 4.98 -15.97 -4.46
C PHE A 100 4.75 -17.00 -5.57
N SER A 101 3.65 -17.73 -5.55
CA SER A 101 3.29 -18.70 -6.59
C SER A 101 3.14 -18.05 -7.96
N CYS A 102 2.46 -16.91 -8.06
CA CYS A 102 2.35 -16.14 -9.31
C CYS A 102 3.71 -15.62 -9.79
N HIS A 103 4.59 -15.16 -8.89
CA HIS A 103 5.93 -14.73 -9.27
C HIS A 103 6.78 -15.88 -9.83
N LEU A 104 6.72 -17.06 -9.20
CA LEU A 104 7.41 -18.26 -9.67
C LEU A 104 6.88 -18.70 -11.04
N PHE A 105 5.57 -18.72 -11.22
CA PHE A 105 4.93 -19.07 -12.48
C PHE A 105 5.31 -18.08 -13.61
N LEU A 106 5.28 -16.77 -13.34
CA LEU A 106 5.69 -15.76 -14.32
C LEU A 106 7.18 -15.87 -14.67
N LYS A 107 8.03 -16.25 -13.72
CA LYS A 107 9.45 -16.47 -13.96
C LYS A 107 9.69 -17.68 -14.86
N GLU A 108 8.92 -18.75 -14.67
CA GLU A 108 8.97 -19.96 -15.51
C GLU A 108 8.44 -19.67 -16.92
N ALA A 109 7.32 -18.94 -17.03
CA ALA A 109 6.73 -18.53 -18.31
C ALA A 109 7.61 -17.60 -19.14
N ASN A 110 8.39 -16.71 -18.51
CA ASN A 110 9.35 -15.83 -19.20
C ASN A 110 10.70 -16.49 -19.52
N SER A 111 10.93 -17.73 -19.07
CA SER A 111 12.17 -18.48 -19.32
C SER A 111 12.07 -19.41 -20.54
N ILE A 112 10.89 -19.51 -21.17
CA ILE A 112 10.59 -20.27 -22.40
C ILE A 112 10.53 -19.29 -23.57
#